data_AF-A0A941L3X4-F1
#
_entry.id   AF-A0A941L3X4-F1
#
_cell.length_a   1.000
_cell.length_b   1.000
_cell.length_c   1.000
_cell.angle_alpha   90.00
_cell.angle_beta   90.00
_cell.angle_gamma   90.00
#
_symmetry.space_group_name_H-M   'P 1'
#
loop_
_entity.id
_entity.type
_entity.pdbx_description
1 polymer ?
#
loop_
_entity_poly.entity_id
_entity_poly.type
_entity_poly.pdbx_seq_one_letter_code
_entity_poly.pdbx_strand_id
1 'polypeptide(L)'
;MIARIWKGRTKPRHFEEYTQFMRDQAIPDYKSTEGFVKLTFLRRRDEDFAYFELITFWQNMEVIKNFAGDDHQRAKYYPEDKKYLIDFPEEVTHFEIFAEE
;
A
#
# COMPACT_ATOMS: atom_id res chain seq x y z
N MET A 1 -6.55 -4.06 -16.42
CA MET A 1 -6.55 -3.84 -14.96
C MET A 1 -5.14 -3.43 -14.54
N ILE A 2 -4.99 -2.64 -13.48
CA ILE A 2 -3.70 -2.16 -12.99
C ILE A 2 -3.43 -2.70 -11.59
N ALA A 3 -2.23 -3.22 -11.36
CA ALA A 3 -1.69 -3.47 -10.04
C ALA A 3 -0.81 -2.29 -9.60
N ARG A 4 -1.01 -1.79 -8.38
CA ARG A 4 -0.18 -0.75 -7.76
C ARG A 4 0.48 -1.34 -6.52
N ILE A 5 1.81 -1.27 -6.48
CA ILE A 5 2.63 -1.80 -5.39
C ILE A 5 3.24 -0.66 -4.59
N TRP A 6 2.96 -0.65 -3.30
CA TRP A 6 3.64 0.16 -2.30
C TRP A 6 4.53 -0.71 -1.42
N LYS A 7 5.65 -0.15 -0.96
CA LYS A 7 6.59 -0.82 -0.06
C LYS A 7 6.87 0.06 1.14
N GLY A 8 6.98 -0.55 2.31
CA GLY A 8 7.34 0.13 3.54
C GLY A 8 8.20 -0.75 4.43
N ARG A 9 8.98 -0.09 5.29
CA ARG A 9 9.86 -0.77 6.24
C ARG A 9 9.75 -0.14 7.62
N THR A 10 9.66 -0.97 8.65
CA THR A 10 9.60 -0.57 10.06
C THR A 10 10.67 -1.30 10.88
N LYS A 11 10.82 -0.92 12.15
CA LYS A 11 11.63 -1.70 13.11
C LYS A 11 10.91 -3.01 13.45
N PRO A 12 11.60 -4.14 13.69
CA PRO A 12 10.98 -5.43 14.00
C PRO A 12 10.00 -5.38 15.17
N ARG A 13 10.29 -4.57 16.19
CA ARG A 13 9.42 -4.35 17.35
C ARG A 13 8.04 -3.76 17.01
N HIS A 14 7.91 -3.09 15.86
CA HIS A 14 6.65 -2.51 15.39
C HIS A 14 5.85 -3.45 14.49
N PHE A 15 6.31 -4.68 14.24
CA PHE A 15 5.74 -5.58 13.24
C PHE A 15 4.23 -5.81 13.43
N GLU A 16 3.79 -6.14 14.65
CA GLU A 16 2.36 -6.41 14.91
C GLU A 16 1.53 -5.12 15.00
N GLU A 17 2.04 -4.09 15.69
CA GLU A 17 1.33 -2.81 15.80
C GLU A 17 1.07 -2.19 14.42
N TYR A 18 2.08 -2.16 13.56
CA TYR A 18 1.94 -1.61 12.21
C TYR A 18 1.02 -2.46 11.35
N THR A 19 1.01 -3.80 11.54
CA THR A 19 0.06 -4.66 10.82
C THR A 19 -1.38 -4.34 11.20
N GLN A 20 -1.66 -4.17 12.48
CA GLN A 20 -3.00 -3.84 12.94
C GLN A 20 -3.45 -2.48 12.41
N PHE A 21 -2.57 -1.48 12.49
CA PHE A 21 -2.80 -0.17 11.92
C PHE A 21 -3.16 -0.22 10.42
N MET A 22 -2.38 -0.95 9.60
CA MET A 22 -2.66 -1.10 8.16
C MET A 22 -4.00 -1.80 7.91
N ARG A 23 -4.40 -2.75 8.75
CA ARG A 23 -5.73 -3.40 8.63
C ARG A 23 -6.86 -2.42 8.92
N ASP A 24 -6.72 -1.61 9.96
CA ASP A 24 -7.80 -0.76 10.45
C ASP A 24 -7.97 0.52 9.63
N GLN A 25 -6.88 1.10 9.14
CA GLN A 25 -6.92 2.37 8.39
C GLN A 25 -6.92 2.17 6.88
N ALA A 26 -6.01 1.33 6.36
CA ALA A 26 -5.84 1.24 4.92
C ALA A 26 -6.99 0.47 4.26
N ILE A 27 -7.42 -0.67 4.82
CA ILE A 27 -8.46 -1.50 4.18
C ILE A 27 -9.75 -0.71 3.91
N PRO A 28 -10.33 0.05 4.87
CA PRO A 28 -11.53 0.84 4.60
C PRO A 28 -11.31 1.94 3.56
N ASP A 29 -10.18 2.64 3.62
CA ASP A 29 -9.84 3.74 2.70
C ASP A 29 -9.80 3.25 1.24
N TYR A 30 -9.04 2.17 0.96
CA TYR A 30 -8.99 1.59 -0.38
C TYR A 30 -10.35 1.10 -0.88
N LYS A 31 -11.11 0.41 -0.01
CA LYS A 31 -12.44 -0.12 -0.38
C LYS A 31 -13.49 0.94 -0.65
N SER A 32 -13.28 2.17 -0.17
CA SER A 32 -14.23 3.27 -0.38
C SER A 32 -14.18 3.86 -1.79
N THR A 33 -13.15 3.53 -2.59
CA THR A 33 -13.01 4.04 -3.96
C THR A 33 -13.80 3.19 -4.95
N GLU A 34 -14.72 3.81 -5.68
CA GLU A 34 -15.45 3.16 -6.77
C GLU A 34 -14.47 2.69 -7.87
N GLY A 35 -14.57 1.42 -8.27
CA GLY A 35 -13.66 0.79 -9.24
C GLY A 35 -12.39 0.16 -8.62
N PHE A 36 -12.23 0.22 -7.30
CA PHE A 36 -11.27 -0.62 -6.57
C PHE A 36 -11.69 -2.10 -6.64
N VAL A 37 -10.75 -2.99 -6.93
CA VAL A 37 -11.04 -4.42 -7.13
C VAL A 37 -10.71 -5.22 -5.88
N LYS A 38 -9.45 -5.21 -5.46
CA LYS A 38 -8.95 -5.96 -4.29
C LYS A 38 -7.62 -5.40 -3.80
N LEU A 39 -7.22 -5.82 -2.61
CA LEU A 39 -5.90 -5.54 -2.05
C LEU A 39 -5.31 -6.81 -1.43
N THR A 40 -3.99 -6.84 -1.34
CA THR A 40 -3.24 -7.90 -0.67
C THR A 40 -2.10 -7.26 0.12
N PHE A 41 -2.10 -7.51 1.43
CA PHE A 41 -1.02 -7.14 2.32
C PHE A 41 -0.03 -8.29 2.45
N LEU A 42 1.22 -8.01 2.14
CA LEU A 42 2.35 -8.90 2.35
C LEU A 42 3.21 -8.32 3.46
N ARG A 43 3.70 -9.19 4.34
CA ARG A 43 4.65 -8.79 5.39
C ARG A 43 5.66 -9.90 5.63
N ARG A 44 6.90 -9.50 5.91
CA ARG A 44 7.97 -10.38 6.39
C ARG A 44 8.87 -9.62 7.36
N ARG A 45 9.71 -10.30 8.13
CA ARG A 45 10.71 -9.65 8.98
C ARG A 45 12.00 -10.47 9.03
N ASP A 46 13.11 -9.77 9.22
CA ASP A 46 14.40 -10.34 9.61
C ASP A 46 14.81 -9.77 10.98
N GLU A 47 16.09 -9.90 11.35
CA GLU A 47 16.62 -9.42 12.63
C GLU A 47 16.64 -7.89 12.72
N ASP A 48 16.80 -7.22 11.59
CA ASP A 48 17.02 -5.77 11.53
C ASP A 48 15.73 -5.00 11.24
N PHE A 49 14.83 -5.57 10.42
CA PHE A 49 13.68 -4.88 9.84
C PHE A 49 12.44 -5.74 9.69
N ALA A 50 11.31 -5.04 9.67
CA ALA A 50 10.02 -5.55 9.24
C ALA A 50 9.65 -4.89 7.90
N TYR A 51 9.32 -5.70 6.89
CA TYR A 51 8.99 -5.26 5.54
C TYR A 51 7.51 -5.49 5.27
N PHE A 52 6.90 -4.51 4.63
CA PHE A 52 5.50 -4.52 4.24
C PHE A 52 5.42 -4.18 2.76
N GLU A 53 4.62 -4.96 2.03
CA GLU A 53 4.24 -4.62 0.66
C GLU A 53 2.72 -4.65 0.56
N LEU A 54 2.16 -3.63 -0.08
CA LEU A 54 0.74 -3.54 -0.36
C LEU A 54 0.55 -3.59 -1.87
N ILE A 55 -0.12 -4.63 -2.33
CA ILE A 55 -0.55 -4.76 -3.72
C ILE A 55 -2.02 -4.40 -3.78
N THR A 56 -2.37 -3.45 -4.64
CA THR A 56 -3.76 -3.03 -4.88
C THR A 56 -4.11 -3.18 -6.35
N PHE A 57 -5.34 -3.58 -6.61
CA PHE A 57 -5.83 -3.91 -7.95
C PHE A 57 -6.98 -2.99 -8.30
N TRP A 58 -6.91 -2.40 -9.48
CA TRP A 58 -7.77 -1.31 -9.90
C TRP A 58 -8.26 -1.54 -11.32
N GLN A 59 -9.52 -1.23 -11.61
CA GLN A 59 -10.09 -1.43 -12.94
C GLN A 59 -9.25 -0.77 -14.05
N ASN A 60 -8.79 0.46 -13.82
CA ASN A 60 -7.94 1.22 -14.74
C ASN A 60 -7.14 2.30 -13.99
N MET A 61 -6.33 3.08 -14.74
CA MET A 61 -5.51 4.16 -14.18
C MET A 61 -6.32 5.38 -13.72
N GLU A 62 -7.50 5.63 -14.29
CA GLU A 62 -8.37 6.75 -13.89
C GLU A 62 -8.89 6.56 -12.48
N VAL A 63 -9.25 5.33 -12.10
CA VAL A 63 -9.64 5.00 -10.72
C VAL A 63 -8.49 5.28 -9.75
N ILE A 64 -7.25 4.95 -10.13
CA ILE A 64 -6.08 5.21 -9.29
C ILE A 64 -5.90 6.72 -9.08
N LYS A 65 -6.08 7.53 -10.14
CA LYS A 65 -6.02 9.00 -10.02
C LYS A 65 -7.12 9.55 -9.11
N ASN A 66 -8.32 8.97 -9.14
CA ASN A 66 -9.38 9.35 -8.21
C ASN A 66 -9.03 9.04 -6.74
N PHE A 67 -8.32 7.95 -6.50
CA PHE A 67 -7.88 7.56 -5.15
C PHE A 67 -6.66 8.35 -4.66
N ALA A 68 -5.62 8.47 -5.49
CA ALA A 68 -4.31 8.98 -5.12
C ALA A 68 -4.11 10.47 -5.49
N GLY A 69 -5.02 11.05 -6.27
CA GLY A 69 -4.90 12.39 -6.84
C GLY A 69 -4.03 12.42 -8.10
N ASP A 70 -3.72 13.64 -8.54
CA ASP A 70 -2.94 13.88 -9.78
C ASP A 70 -1.55 13.24 -9.72
N ASP A 71 -0.92 13.24 -8.54
CA ASP A 71 0.36 12.60 -8.26
C ASP A 71 0.20 11.12 -7.87
N HIS A 72 -0.51 10.38 -8.72
CA HIS A 72 -0.81 8.96 -8.52
C HIS A 72 0.45 8.06 -8.42
N GLN A 73 1.60 8.54 -8.89
CA GLN A 73 2.90 7.87 -8.74
C GLN A 73 3.46 8.00 -7.33
N ARG A 74 3.02 8.98 -6.55
CA ARG A 74 3.49 9.18 -5.19
C ARG A 74 2.83 8.22 -4.20
N ALA A 75 3.62 7.76 -3.24
CA ALA A 75 3.11 6.99 -2.13
C ALA A 75 2.19 7.85 -1.24
N LYS A 76 1.00 7.32 -0.96
CA LYS A 76 0.04 7.90 -0.02
C LYS A 76 0.41 7.39 1.37
N TYR A 77 0.62 8.32 2.30
CA TYR A 77 0.95 8.03 3.70
C TYR A 77 -0.13 8.60 4.62
N TYR A 78 -0.39 7.87 5.70
CA TYR A 78 -1.23 8.30 6.81
C TYR A 78 -0.36 9.02 7.85
N PRO A 79 -0.93 9.95 8.64
CA PRO A 79 -0.18 10.64 9.70
C PRO A 79 0.55 9.70 10.67
N GLU A 80 -0.05 8.56 10.98
CA GLU A 80 0.45 7.53 11.89
C GLU A 80 1.66 6.76 11.32
N ASP A 81 1.84 6.74 10.00
CA ASP A 81 3.00 6.08 9.38
C ASP A 81 4.32 6.66 9.90
N LYS A 82 4.34 7.96 10.24
CA LYS A 82 5.50 8.66 10.85
C LYS A 82 5.96 8.06 12.17
N LYS A 83 5.10 7.31 12.86
CA LYS A 83 5.44 6.62 14.10
C LYS A 83 6.21 5.32 13.86
N TYR A 84 6.02 4.70 12.69
CA TYR A 84 6.39 3.31 12.44
C TYR A 84 7.43 3.14 11.33
N LEU A 85 7.23 3.83 10.20
CA LEU A 85 8.08 3.72 9.03
C LEU A 85 9.45 4.33 9.28
N ILE A 86 10.47 3.60 8.84
CA ILE A 86 11.87 4.04 8.85
C ILE A 86 12.17 4.79 7.55
N ASP A 87 11.62 4.30 6.45
CA ASP A 87 11.77 4.91 5.14
C ASP A 87 10.39 5.26 4.58
N PHE A 88 10.37 6.35 3.80
CA PHE A 88 9.19 6.80 3.07
C PHE A 88 9.54 6.76 1.58
N PRO A 89 9.43 5.59 0.91
CA PRO A 89 9.57 5.54 -0.54
C PRO A 89 8.68 6.58 -1.20
N GLU A 90 9.27 7.44 -2.02
CA GLU A 90 8.51 8.55 -2.61
C GLU A 90 7.48 8.03 -3.61
N GLU A 91 7.80 6.93 -4.29
CA GLU A 91 7.01 6.42 -5.41
C GLU A 91 6.42 5.03 -5.15
N VAL A 92 5.29 4.79 -5.80
CA VAL A 92 4.69 3.47 -6.00
C VAL A 92 4.91 3.03 -7.44
N THR A 93 4.88 1.71 -7.67
CA THR A 93 5.00 1.17 -9.03
C THR A 93 3.67 0.66 -9.53
N HIS A 94 3.32 1.03 -10.77
CA HIS A 94 2.13 0.56 -11.46
C HIS A 94 2.49 -0.48 -12.51
N PHE A 95 1.68 -1.52 -12.60
CA PHE A 95 1.84 -2.60 -13.56
C PHE A 95 0.53 -2.84 -14.29
N GLU A 96 0.60 -3.02 -15.59
CA GLU A 96 -0.50 -3.61 -16.33
C GLU A 96 -0.55 -5.11 -16.03
N ILE A 97 -1.73 -5.60 -15.64
CA ILE A 97 -1.95 -7.02 -15.37
C ILE A 97 -2.22 -7.70 -16.71
N PHE A 98 -1.30 -8.57 -17.15
CA PHE A 98 -1.45 -9.30 -18.40
C PHE A 98 -2.28 -10.59 -18.25
N ALA A 99 -2.29 -11.21 -17.06
CA ALA A 99 -3.03 -12.43 -16.73
C ALA A 99 -3.29 -12.53 -15.23
N GLU A 100 -4.45 -13.10 -14.86
CA GLU A 100 -4.85 -13.49 -13.51
C GLU A 100 -5.96 -14.57 -13.58
N GLU A 101 -6.11 -15.36 -12.52
CA GLU A 101 -7.11 -16.44 -12.40
C GLU A 101 -8.17 -16.13 -11.33
#